data_AF-A0A3D5JP31-F1
#
_entry.id   AF-A0A3D5JP31-F1
#
_cell.length_a   1.000
_cell.length_b   1.000
_cell.length_c   1.000
_cell.angle_alpha   90.00
_cell.angle_beta   90.00
_cell.angle_gamma   90.00
#
_symmetry.space_group_name_H-M   'P 1'
#
loop_
_entity.id
_entity.type
_entity.pdbx_description
1 polymer ?
#
loop_
_entity_poly.entity_id
_entity_poly.type
_entity_poly.pdbx_seq_one_letter_code
_entity_poly.pdbx_strand_id
1 'polypeptide(L)'
;MTARTAARLLLAIATALPLAAAQADPVDALALARQVNEQIVHKHMREEVQAFAQAFNGSTMLPQDVPTGCRAQLQTAVTGMYAAMVGHMQAGVDDPAYQRAIEAKLAAAYSTAELQAFLADLGSTEVATLATRVMAAPGLKQAQEAQQQKILDGVDENATGSPELAAALRATNAAQAACQALQTDAG
;
A
#
# COMPACT_ATOMS: atom_id res chain seq x y z
N MET A 1 58.00 -40.10 53.50
CA MET A 1 57.24 -41.36 53.71
C MET A 1 56.05 -40.96 54.58
N THR A 2 54.78 -41.02 54.17
CA THR A 2 54.08 -42.17 53.59
C THR A 2 52.82 -41.66 52.86
N ALA A 3 52.58 -42.15 51.64
CA ALA A 3 51.34 -41.96 50.89
C ALA A 3 50.26 -42.93 51.38
N ARG A 4 48.99 -42.51 51.35
CA ARG A 4 47.71 -43.29 51.40
C ARG A 4 46.58 -42.31 51.74
N THR A 5 45.37 -42.28 51.20
CA THR A 5 44.67 -42.90 50.06
C THR A 5 43.31 -42.18 49.96
N ALA A 6 42.67 -42.28 48.79
CA ALA A 6 41.20 -42.34 48.60
C ALA A 6 40.38 -41.03 48.49
N ALA A 7 40.16 -40.68 47.21
CA ALA A 7 38.88 -40.33 46.59
C ALA A 7 37.61 -40.32 47.46
N ARG A 8 36.87 -39.20 47.39
CA ARG A 8 35.41 -39.10 47.15
C ARG A 8 34.96 -37.66 47.42
N LEU A 9 34.44 -37.00 46.38
CA LEU A 9 33.09 -36.40 46.31
C LEU A 9 33.06 -35.21 45.34
N LEU A 10 32.40 -35.49 44.21
CA LEU A 10 31.74 -34.55 43.32
C LEU A 10 30.78 -33.64 44.11
N LEU A 11 30.44 -32.52 43.45
CA LEU A 11 29.18 -31.78 43.56
C LEU A 11 29.13 -30.60 44.56
N ALA A 12 29.30 -29.39 44.01
CA ALA A 12 28.52 -28.20 44.42
C ALA A 12 28.69 -27.10 43.35
N ILE A 13 28.06 -27.30 42.19
CA ILE A 13 27.88 -26.26 41.17
C ILE A 13 26.54 -25.58 41.43
N ALA A 14 26.55 -24.24 41.35
CA ALA A 14 25.42 -23.34 41.14
C ALA A 14 24.39 -23.17 42.27
N THR A 15 24.68 -22.25 43.19
CA THR A 15 23.63 -21.51 43.91
C THR A 15 23.27 -20.25 43.12
N ALA A 16 22.18 -20.37 42.36
CA ALA A 16 21.16 -19.37 42.06
C ALA A 16 21.57 -17.88 42.10
N LEU A 17 21.98 -17.33 40.95
CA LEU A 17 21.52 -15.98 40.62
C LEU A 17 20.06 -16.11 40.18
N PRO A 18 19.12 -15.31 40.73
CA PRO A 18 17.83 -15.18 40.10
C PRO A 18 18.09 -14.49 38.76
N LEU A 19 17.98 -15.23 37.65
CA LEU A 19 17.69 -14.60 36.37
C LEU A 19 16.40 -13.84 36.61
N ALA A 20 16.52 -12.52 36.76
CA ALA A 20 15.43 -11.63 36.42
C ALA A 20 15.09 -11.97 34.98
N ALA A 21 14.07 -12.80 34.80
CA ALA A 21 13.38 -12.91 33.53
C ALA A 21 12.95 -11.48 33.22
N ALA A 22 13.69 -10.81 32.33
CA ALA A 22 13.17 -9.68 31.60
C ALA A 22 11.91 -10.22 30.95
N GLN A 23 10.77 -9.95 31.58
CA GLN A 23 9.47 -10.19 30.98
C GLN A 23 9.46 -9.26 29.77
N ALA A 24 9.80 -9.81 28.60
CA ALA A 24 9.52 -9.11 27.36
C ALA A 24 8.02 -8.79 27.43
N ASP A 25 7.68 -7.50 27.35
CA ASP A 25 6.29 -7.08 27.28
C ASP A 25 5.56 -7.96 26.26
N PRO A 26 4.32 -8.39 26.53
CA PRO A 26 3.56 -9.16 25.56
C PRO A 26 3.55 -8.37 24.26
N VAL A 27 4.14 -8.95 23.21
CA VAL A 27 4.27 -8.26 21.93
C VAL A 27 2.86 -7.95 21.44
N ASP A 28 2.54 -6.66 21.38
CA ASP A 28 1.24 -6.17 20.99
C ASP A 28 0.97 -6.56 19.53
N ALA A 29 0.01 -7.46 19.31
CA ALA A 29 -0.39 -7.92 17.99
C ALA A 29 -0.83 -6.76 17.10
N LEU A 30 -1.42 -5.69 17.66
CA LEU A 30 -1.78 -4.50 16.90
C LEU A 30 -0.55 -3.69 16.47
N ALA A 31 0.47 -3.60 17.34
CA ALA A 31 1.73 -2.94 16.99
C ALA A 31 2.48 -3.70 15.87
N LEU A 32 2.46 -5.04 15.89
CA LEU A 32 3.00 -5.85 14.79
C LEU A 32 2.17 -5.71 13.52
N ALA A 33 0.84 -5.73 13.63
CA ALA A 33 -0.05 -5.54 12.50
C ALA A 33 0.15 -4.19 11.80
N ARG A 34 0.39 -3.13 12.57
CA ARG A 34 0.82 -1.82 12.05
C ARG A 34 2.10 -1.90 11.24
N GLN A 35 3.12 -2.58 11.77
CA GLN A 35 4.38 -2.74 11.05
C GLN A 35 4.20 -3.56 9.77
N VAL A 36 3.44 -4.66 9.82
CA VAL A 36 3.11 -5.47 8.64
C VAL A 36 2.36 -4.64 7.61
N ASN A 37 1.38 -3.86 8.04
CA ASN A 37 0.64 -2.97 7.15
C ASN A 37 1.57 -1.95 6.49
N GLU A 38 2.32 -1.18 7.27
CA GLU A 38 3.21 -0.13 6.78
C GLU A 38 4.28 -0.65 5.82
N GLN A 39 4.96 -1.75 6.19
CA GLN A 39 6.14 -2.24 5.48
C GLN A 39 5.81 -3.19 4.33
N ILE A 40 4.61 -3.78 4.31
CA ILE A 40 4.21 -4.77 3.29
C ILE A 40 2.99 -4.26 2.52
N VAL A 41 1.82 -4.18 3.17
CA VAL A 41 0.54 -3.96 2.47
C VAL A 41 0.45 -2.54 1.91
N HIS A 42 0.58 -1.52 2.77
CA HIS A 42 0.53 -0.11 2.38
C HIS A 42 1.71 0.27 1.50
N LYS A 43 2.91 -0.24 1.79
CA LYS A 43 4.06 -0.08 0.90
C LYS A 43 3.76 -0.57 -0.52
N HIS A 44 3.27 -1.81 -0.66
CA HIS A 44 2.91 -2.36 -1.96
C HIS A 44 1.88 -1.49 -2.68
N MET A 45 0.82 -1.05 -2.00
CA MET A 45 -0.22 -0.19 -2.60
C MET A 45 0.34 1.15 -3.08
N ARG A 46 1.26 1.77 -2.33
CA ARG A 46 1.94 3.00 -2.76
C ARG A 46 2.86 2.76 -3.96
N GLU A 47 3.56 1.63 -4.00
CA GLU A 47 4.39 1.23 -5.14
C GLU A 47 3.53 1.03 -6.41
N GLU A 48 2.33 0.45 -6.30
CA GLU A 48 1.40 0.33 -7.42
C GLU A 48 0.90 1.69 -7.94
N VAL A 49 0.55 2.61 -7.03
CA VAL A 49 0.16 3.99 -7.42
C VAL A 49 1.33 4.71 -8.08
N GLN A 50 2.55 4.52 -7.57
CA GLN A 50 3.75 5.12 -8.16
C GLN A 50 4.06 4.52 -9.54
N ALA A 51 3.93 3.21 -9.72
CA ALA A 51 4.12 2.54 -11.00
C ALA A 51 3.10 3.06 -12.03
N PHE A 52 1.84 3.21 -11.62
CA PHE A 52 0.82 3.86 -12.44
C PHE A 52 1.23 5.29 -12.81
N ALA A 53 1.64 6.12 -11.84
CA ALA A 53 2.05 7.50 -12.10
C ALA A 53 3.22 7.58 -13.10
N GLN A 54 4.20 6.68 -12.99
CA GLN A 54 5.35 6.61 -13.89
C GLN A 54 4.96 6.24 -15.32
N ALA A 55 3.95 5.38 -15.51
CA ALA A 55 3.44 5.03 -16.83
C ALA A 55 2.90 6.25 -17.62
N PHE A 56 2.56 7.34 -16.93
CA PHE A 56 2.03 8.57 -17.53
C PHE A 56 2.99 9.78 -17.44
N ASN A 57 4.19 9.61 -16.85
CA ASN A 57 5.14 10.69 -16.55
C ASN A 57 5.99 11.14 -17.76
N GLY A 58 5.41 11.31 -18.95
CA GLY A 58 6.24 11.82 -20.06
C GLY A 58 5.54 12.13 -21.37
N SER A 59 4.42 11.48 -21.67
CA SER A 59 3.55 11.78 -22.81
C SER A 59 2.39 10.83 -22.71
N THR A 60 1.25 11.26 -22.17
CA THR A 60 0.03 10.48 -22.44
C THR A 60 -0.15 10.50 -23.95
N MET A 61 0.09 9.38 -24.62
CA MET A 61 0.00 9.33 -26.07
C MET A 61 -1.44 9.60 -26.46
N LEU A 62 -1.68 10.77 -27.05
CA LEU A 62 -2.93 11.04 -27.70
C LEU A 62 -3.08 10.15 -28.94
N PRO A 63 -4.31 9.74 -29.28
CA PRO A 63 -4.60 9.08 -30.55
C PRO A 63 -4.05 9.88 -31.75
N GLN A 64 -3.58 9.17 -32.79
CA GLN A 64 -2.94 9.82 -33.94
C GLN A 64 -3.89 10.68 -34.76
N ASP A 65 -5.18 10.39 -34.70
CA ASP A 65 -6.30 11.08 -35.34
C ASP A 65 -6.70 12.40 -34.65
N VAL A 66 -6.07 12.75 -33.51
CA VAL A 66 -6.27 14.07 -32.89
C VAL A 66 -5.76 15.18 -33.82
N PRO A 67 -6.60 16.15 -34.22
CA PRO A 67 -6.20 17.25 -35.09
C PRO A 67 -5.08 18.09 -34.50
N THR A 68 -4.14 18.51 -35.37
CA THR A 68 -3.00 19.35 -34.96
C THR A 68 -3.44 20.62 -34.22
N GLY A 69 -4.56 21.21 -34.64
CA GLY A 69 -5.09 22.45 -34.07
C GLY A 69 -5.55 22.33 -32.61
N CYS A 70 -5.83 21.13 -32.11
CA CYS A 70 -6.30 20.92 -30.75
C CYS A 70 -5.41 19.99 -29.91
N ARG A 71 -4.40 19.36 -30.52
CA ARG A 71 -3.48 18.41 -29.89
C ARG A 71 -2.85 18.95 -28.60
N ALA A 72 -2.38 20.19 -28.59
CA ALA A 72 -1.73 20.78 -27.40
C ALA A 72 -2.70 20.95 -26.21
N GLN A 73 -3.93 21.42 -26.48
CA GLN A 73 -4.94 21.60 -25.45
C GLN A 73 -5.40 20.25 -24.89
N LEU A 74 -5.67 19.28 -25.78
CA LEU A 74 -6.09 17.95 -25.37
C LEU A 74 -4.97 17.23 -24.59
N GLN A 75 -3.70 17.41 -24.99
CA GLN A 75 -2.56 16.83 -24.28
C GLN A 75 -2.49 17.37 -22.85
N THR A 76 -2.63 18.69 -22.70
CA THR A 76 -2.62 19.35 -21.39
C THR A 76 -3.75 18.85 -20.50
N ALA A 77 -4.97 18.78 -21.03
CA ALA A 77 -6.14 18.36 -20.28
C ALA A 77 -6.02 16.90 -19.83
N VAL A 78 -5.64 16.00 -20.75
CA VAL A 78 -5.44 14.57 -20.46
C VAL A 78 -4.32 14.36 -19.45
N THR A 79 -3.17 15.04 -19.60
CA THR A 79 -2.09 14.97 -18.60
C THR A 79 -2.56 15.45 -17.22
N GLY A 80 -3.34 16.53 -17.16
CA GLY A 80 -3.94 17.02 -15.91
C GLY A 80 -4.91 16.01 -15.28
N MET A 81 -5.73 15.34 -16.08
CA MET A 81 -6.64 14.28 -15.63
C MET A 81 -5.88 13.09 -15.03
N TYR A 82 -4.82 12.62 -15.69
CA TYR A 82 -4.00 11.53 -15.14
C TYR A 82 -3.32 11.93 -13.83
N ALA A 83 -2.80 13.15 -13.73
CA ALA A 83 -2.22 13.65 -12.48
C ALA A 83 -3.26 13.70 -11.35
N ALA A 84 -4.47 14.19 -11.63
CA ALA A 84 -5.55 14.23 -10.65
C ALA A 84 -6.02 12.82 -10.24
N MET A 85 -6.06 11.87 -11.18
CA MET A 85 -6.40 10.47 -10.90
C MET A 85 -5.35 9.79 -10.02
N VAL A 86 -4.05 10.03 -10.27
CA VAL A 86 -2.96 9.59 -9.39
C VAL A 86 -3.16 10.15 -7.99
N GLY A 87 -3.41 11.46 -7.86
CA GLY A 87 -3.67 12.10 -6.57
C GLY A 87 -4.86 11.48 -5.83
N HIS A 88 -5.94 11.18 -6.55
CA HIS A 88 -7.13 10.53 -5.99
C HIS A 88 -6.85 9.10 -5.49
N MET A 89 -6.14 8.29 -6.28
CA MET A 89 -5.72 6.95 -5.85
C MET A 89 -4.80 7.01 -4.64
N GLN A 90 -3.83 7.93 -4.64
CA GLN A 90 -2.92 8.15 -3.50
C GLN A 90 -3.71 8.49 -2.24
N ALA A 91 -4.68 9.41 -2.32
CA ALA A 91 -5.53 9.77 -1.19
C ALA A 91 -6.36 8.59 -0.66
N GLY A 92 -6.87 7.74 -1.56
CA GLY A 92 -7.59 6.53 -1.18
C GLY A 92 -6.71 5.47 -0.53
N VAL A 93 -5.47 5.31 -1.01
CA VAL A 93 -4.47 4.42 -0.40
C VAL A 93 -4.03 4.96 0.95
N ASP A 94 -3.79 6.26 1.08
CA ASP A 94 -3.29 6.88 2.31
C ASP A 94 -4.38 7.24 3.32
N ASP A 95 -5.65 6.89 3.06
CA ASP A 95 -6.78 7.14 3.95
C ASP A 95 -6.51 6.53 5.35
N PRO A 96 -6.38 7.34 6.42
CA PRO A 96 -6.09 6.84 7.75
C PRO A 96 -7.15 5.88 8.30
N ALA A 97 -8.42 6.03 7.90
CA ALA A 97 -9.49 5.14 8.33
C ALA A 97 -9.35 3.77 7.67
N TYR A 98 -8.99 3.73 6.40
CA TYR A 98 -8.67 2.50 5.67
C TYR A 98 -7.46 1.79 6.27
N GLN A 99 -6.36 2.53 6.51
CA GLN A 99 -5.14 1.97 7.11
C GLN A 99 -5.42 1.32 8.47
N ARG A 100 -6.12 2.02 9.38
CA ARG A 100 -6.51 1.45 10.68
C ARG A 100 -7.41 0.22 10.55
N ALA A 101 -8.30 0.19 9.55
CA ALA A 101 -9.18 -0.95 9.32
C ALA A 101 -8.37 -2.20 8.89
N ILE A 102 -7.35 -2.02 8.05
CA ILE A 102 -6.42 -3.10 7.67
C ILE A 102 -5.62 -3.58 8.87
N GLU A 103 -5.04 -2.67 9.66
CA GLU A 103 -4.29 -3.00 10.88
C GLU A 103 -5.11 -3.83 11.88
N ALA A 104 -6.34 -3.42 12.15
CA ALA A 104 -7.23 -4.15 13.06
C ALA A 104 -7.57 -5.54 12.52
N LYS A 105 -7.79 -5.68 11.21
CA LYS A 105 -8.06 -6.97 10.57
C LYS A 105 -6.84 -7.88 10.58
N LEU A 106 -5.64 -7.34 10.35
CA LEU A 106 -4.39 -8.08 10.44
C LEU A 106 -4.16 -8.62 11.85
N ALA A 107 -4.34 -7.78 12.87
CA ALA A 107 -4.20 -8.16 14.28
C ALA A 107 -5.21 -9.24 14.70
N ALA A 108 -6.40 -9.26 14.09
CA ALA A 108 -7.43 -10.26 14.35
C ALA A 108 -7.23 -11.56 13.56
N ALA A 109 -6.68 -11.48 12.35
CA ALA A 109 -6.56 -12.62 11.43
C ALA A 109 -5.30 -13.46 11.66
N TYR A 110 -4.23 -12.86 12.20
CA TYR A 110 -2.94 -13.51 12.37
C TYR A 110 -2.48 -13.49 13.81
N SER A 111 -1.79 -14.55 14.22
CA SER A 111 -1.07 -14.58 15.48
C SER A 111 0.16 -13.67 15.47
N THR A 112 0.64 -13.27 16.64
CA THR A 112 1.90 -12.54 16.82
C THR A 112 3.07 -13.20 16.10
N ALA A 113 3.17 -14.53 16.13
CA ALA A 113 4.25 -15.27 15.48
C ALA A 113 4.17 -15.19 13.94
N GLU A 114 2.97 -15.26 13.37
CA GLU A 114 2.77 -15.12 11.92
C GLU A 114 3.07 -13.69 11.46
N LEU A 115 2.63 -12.68 12.21
CA LEU A 115 2.95 -11.27 11.92
C LEU A 115 4.47 -11.03 11.96
N GLN A 116 5.17 -11.59 12.94
CA GLN A 116 6.64 -11.53 12.99
C GLN A 116 7.29 -12.27 11.82
N ALA A 117 6.75 -13.43 11.40
CA ALA A 117 7.27 -14.17 10.27
C ALA A 117 7.15 -13.37 8.95
N PHE A 118 6.03 -12.68 8.72
CA PHE A 118 5.90 -11.78 7.56
C PHE A 118 6.96 -10.68 7.57
N LEU A 119 7.24 -10.09 8.74
CA LEU A 119 8.28 -9.07 8.88
C LEU A 119 9.69 -9.64 8.70
N ALA A 120 9.94 -10.86 9.18
CA ALA A 120 11.23 -11.53 9.02
C ALA A 120 11.53 -11.90 7.56
N ASP A 121 10.50 -12.15 6.75
CA ASP A 121 10.65 -12.42 5.32
C ASP A 121 11.05 -11.15 4.52
N LEU A 122 10.93 -9.95 5.11
CA LEU A 122 11.33 -8.69 4.47
C LEU A 122 12.83 -8.71 4.09
N GLY A 123 13.12 -8.47 2.81
CA GLY A 123 14.48 -8.47 2.25
C GLY A 123 14.90 -9.81 1.62
N SER A 124 14.14 -10.88 1.85
CA SER A 124 14.31 -12.17 1.16
C SER A 124 13.21 -12.47 0.15
N THR A 125 12.03 -11.84 0.32
CA THR A 125 10.87 -11.98 -0.56
C THR A 125 10.43 -10.61 -1.08
N GLU A 126 10.02 -10.57 -2.36
CA GLU A 126 9.45 -9.38 -2.98
C GLU A 126 8.19 -8.89 -2.24
N VAL A 127 8.08 -7.57 -2.08
CA VAL A 127 7.00 -6.93 -1.31
C VAL A 127 5.62 -7.28 -1.86
N ALA A 128 5.45 -7.31 -3.20
CA ALA A 128 4.20 -7.70 -3.84
C ALA A 128 3.77 -9.15 -3.51
N THR A 129 4.74 -10.08 -3.44
CA THR A 129 4.48 -11.47 -3.05
C THR A 129 4.08 -11.57 -1.58
N LEU A 130 4.76 -10.83 -0.69
CA LEU A 130 4.38 -10.76 0.72
C LEU A 130 3.00 -10.13 0.91
N ALA A 131 2.70 -9.03 0.22
CA ALA A 131 1.39 -8.38 0.28
C ALA A 131 0.27 -9.34 -0.15
N THR A 132 0.47 -10.11 -1.22
CA THR A 132 -0.49 -11.13 -1.66
C THR A 132 -0.71 -12.21 -0.59
N ARG A 133 0.37 -12.69 0.05
CA ARG A 133 0.29 -13.69 1.14
C ARG A 133 -0.44 -13.14 2.36
N VAL A 134 -0.13 -11.91 2.76
CA VAL A 134 -0.76 -11.22 3.90
C VAL A 134 -2.24 -10.93 3.64
N MET A 135 -2.60 -10.56 2.41
CA MET A 135 -3.99 -10.25 2.06
C MET A 135 -4.87 -11.49 1.82
N ALA A 136 -4.29 -12.70 1.84
CA ALA A 136 -5.03 -13.95 1.68
C ALA A 136 -5.91 -14.30 2.89
N ALA A 137 -5.71 -13.65 4.05
CA ALA A 137 -6.55 -13.89 5.21
C ALA A 137 -8.01 -13.42 4.98
N PRO A 138 -8.99 -14.10 5.59
CA PRO A 138 -10.40 -13.74 5.46
C PRO A 138 -10.68 -12.28 5.87
N GLY A 139 -11.47 -11.58 5.06
CA GLY A 139 -11.94 -10.22 5.37
C GLY A 139 -10.94 -9.09 5.09
N LEU A 140 -9.67 -9.37 4.81
CA LEU A 140 -8.69 -8.39 4.32
C LEU A 140 -8.92 -8.04 2.86
N LYS A 141 -9.05 -9.07 2.01
CA LYS A 141 -9.38 -8.90 0.58
C LYS A 141 -10.67 -8.08 0.38
N GLN A 142 -11.72 -8.38 1.13
CA GLN A 142 -12.99 -7.63 1.07
C GLN A 142 -12.82 -6.16 1.47
N ALA A 143 -11.96 -5.87 2.45
CA ALA A 143 -11.68 -4.49 2.87
C ALA A 143 -10.93 -3.72 1.79
N GLN A 144 -9.98 -4.37 1.12
CA GLN A 144 -9.28 -3.81 -0.04
C GLN A 144 -10.23 -3.58 -1.22
N GLU A 145 -11.07 -4.56 -1.56
CA GLU A 145 -12.08 -4.43 -2.62
C GLU A 145 -13.06 -3.29 -2.33
N ALA A 146 -13.52 -3.16 -1.08
CA ALA A 146 -14.38 -2.04 -0.69
C ALA A 146 -13.68 -0.68 -0.81
N GLN A 147 -12.39 -0.60 -0.48
CA GLN A 147 -11.62 0.64 -0.67
C GLN A 147 -11.38 0.94 -2.15
N GLN A 148 -11.07 -0.07 -2.94
CA GLN A 148 -10.95 0.06 -4.39
C GLN A 148 -12.26 0.57 -4.99
N GLN A 149 -13.41 0.04 -4.57
CA GLN A 149 -14.70 0.51 -5.06
C GLN A 149 -14.93 1.98 -4.70
N LYS A 150 -14.62 2.42 -3.47
CA LYS A 150 -14.71 3.85 -3.11
C LYS A 150 -13.82 4.74 -3.98
N ILE A 151 -12.61 4.28 -4.30
CA ILE A 151 -11.71 5.00 -5.20
C ILE A 151 -12.37 5.09 -6.58
N LEU A 152 -12.90 3.98 -7.11
CA LEU A 152 -13.56 3.97 -8.42
C LEU A 152 -14.82 4.85 -8.46
N ASP A 153 -15.63 4.85 -7.40
CA ASP A 153 -16.83 5.69 -7.27
C ASP A 153 -16.48 7.20 -7.26
N GLY A 154 -15.24 7.55 -6.90
CA GLY A 154 -14.73 8.92 -6.98
C GLY A 154 -14.28 9.36 -8.37
N VAL A 155 -14.18 8.44 -9.34
CA VAL A 155 -13.81 8.73 -10.74
C VAL A 155 -15.06 9.10 -11.54
N ASP A 156 -15.72 10.17 -11.12
CA ASP A 156 -16.89 10.75 -11.78
C ASP A 156 -16.76 12.28 -11.80
N GLU A 157 -17.12 12.93 -12.91
CA GLU A 157 -17.06 14.39 -13.05
C GLU A 157 -18.05 15.14 -12.13
N ASN A 158 -19.02 14.43 -11.57
CA ASN A 158 -20.01 14.88 -10.59
C ASN A 158 -19.72 14.33 -9.19
N ALA A 159 -18.66 13.53 -8.99
CA ALA A 159 -18.26 13.07 -7.68
C ALA A 159 -17.93 14.26 -6.76
N THR A 160 -18.48 14.24 -5.55
CA THR A 160 -18.20 15.25 -4.52
C THR A 160 -16.98 14.90 -3.67
N GLY A 161 -16.55 13.64 -3.68
CA GLY A 161 -15.43 13.15 -2.88
C GLY A 161 -14.04 13.50 -3.43
N SER A 162 -13.96 13.95 -4.69
CA SER A 162 -12.68 14.15 -5.41
C SER A 162 -12.72 15.40 -6.29
N PRO A 163 -12.77 16.61 -5.69
CA PRO A 163 -13.04 17.84 -6.42
C PRO A 163 -11.98 18.15 -7.50
N GLU A 164 -10.71 17.85 -7.26
CA GLU A 164 -9.62 18.04 -8.23
C GLU A 164 -9.77 17.09 -9.43
N LEU A 165 -10.11 15.82 -9.17
CA LEU A 165 -10.35 14.83 -10.22
C LEU A 165 -11.59 15.19 -11.04
N ALA A 166 -12.68 15.57 -10.37
CA ALA A 166 -13.90 16.01 -11.04
C ALA A 166 -13.64 17.24 -11.94
N ALA A 167 -12.86 18.22 -11.46
CA ALA A 167 -12.47 19.37 -12.26
C ALA A 167 -11.62 18.98 -13.47
N ALA A 168 -10.66 18.06 -13.31
CA ALA A 168 -9.81 17.59 -14.39
C ALA A 168 -10.57 16.76 -15.44
N LEU A 169 -11.55 15.95 -15.01
CA LEU A 169 -12.47 15.23 -15.89
C LEU A 169 -13.31 16.21 -16.73
N ARG A 170 -13.92 17.22 -16.09
CA ARG A 170 -14.67 18.27 -16.80
C ARG A 170 -13.81 19.03 -17.80
N ALA A 171 -12.57 19.38 -17.43
CA ALA A 171 -11.63 20.07 -18.31
C ALA A 171 -11.25 19.21 -19.53
N THR A 172 -11.09 17.90 -19.33
CA THR A 172 -10.79 16.94 -20.40
C THR A 172 -11.98 16.78 -21.35
N ASN A 173 -13.18 16.61 -20.80
CA ASN A 173 -14.41 16.54 -21.59
C ASN A 173 -14.64 17.81 -22.41
N ALA A 174 -14.39 18.99 -21.82
CA ALA A 174 -14.46 20.27 -22.53
C ALA A 174 -13.42 20.41 -23.66
N ALA A 175 -12.17 19.98 -23.42
CA ALA A 175 -11.13 19.98 -24.45
C ALA A 175 -11.47 19.02 -25.61
N GLN A 176 -12.03 17.85 -25.29
CA GLN A 176 -12.48 16.88 -26.30
C GLN A 176 -13.65 17.43 -27.13
N ALA A 177 -14.65 18.04 -26.50
CA ALA A 177 -15.77 18.68 -27.21
C ALA A 177 -15.30 19.80 -28.14
N ALA A 178 -14.35 20.63 -27.70
CA ALA A 178 -13.75 21.67 -28.54
C ALA A 178 -12.98 21.08 -29.74
N CYS A 179 -12.21 20.00 -29.54
CA CYS A 179 -11.56 19.27 -30.62
C CYS A 179 -12.57 18.72 -31.65
N GLN A 180 -13.68 18.13 -31.20
CA GLN A 180 -14.70 17.54 -32.08
C GLN A 180 -15.40 18.61 -32.92
N ALA A 181 -15.74 19.76 -32.33
CA ALA A 181 -16.33 20.88 -33.05
C ALA A 181 -15.41 21.38 -34.19
N LEU A 182 -14.10 21.46 -33.94
CA LEU A 182 -13.11 21.84 -34.95
C LEU A 182 -12.97 20.82 -36.08
N GLN A 183 -13.25 19.53 -35.83
CA GLN A 183 -13.28 18.51 -36.88
C GLN A 183 -14.53 18.60 -37.74
N THR A 184 -15.69 18.88 -37.14
CA THR A 184 -16.96 19.02 -37.87
C THR A 184 -17.01 20.29 -38.72
N ASP A 185 -16.38 21.38 -38.28
CA ASP A 185 -16.34 22.64 -39.02
C ASP A 185 -15.31 22.62 -40.18
N ALA A 186 -14.38 21.66 -40.17
CA ALA A 186 -13.35 21.49 -41.20
C ALA A 186 -13.73 20.50 -42.32
N GLY A 187 -14.89 19.85 -42.23
CA GLY A 187 -15.43 18.89 -43.23
C GLY A 187 -16.62 19.45 -43.98
#